data_AF-C7YJS9-F1
#
_entry.id   AF-C7YJS9-F1
#
_cell.length_a   1.000
_cell.length_b   1.000
_cell.length_c   1.000
_cell.angle_alpha   90.00
_cell.angle_beta   90.00
_cell.angle_gamma   90.00
#
_symmetry.space_group_name_H-M   'P 1'
#
loop_
_entity.id
_entity.type
_entity.pdbx_description
1 polymer ?
#
loop_
_entity_poly.entity_id
_entity_poly.type
_entity_poly.pdbx_seq_one_letter_code
_entity_poly.pdbx_strand_id
1 'polypeptide(L)'
;MVEVRQYHLIPTHLIPNSPRPLLHYKNVLLKRPGTAHCDPTEVWDMFTNNEWNVAWIFRYGSTQLSHFHSKAHECMAVLSGTATIRFGVADTSEDLEENTYGSAWEEGGVELQAEAGDVFIIPAGVAHKTYDVKPDEGFKLLTPGGGHGIEADDPRKVLSEIQLSGYTMMGAYNGGDWDFVQSGGDFEKSWAIPKPKNDPVLGQSSQGLCKTWRGNDRAPEGRKIAYKDGAAIQSPLAKL
;
A
#
# COMPACT_ATOMS: atom_id res chain seq x y z
N MET A 1 -22.03 4.43 -4.72
CA MET A 1 -20.87 5.17 -5.29
C MET A 1 -19.67 4.77 -4.45
N VAL A 2 -18.54 4.39 -5.07
CA VAL A 2 -17.35 3.98 -4.32
C VAL A 2 -16.79 5.18 -3.57
N GLU A 3 -16.57 5.04 -2.27
CA GLU A 3 -15.96 6.08 -1.44
C GLU A 3 -14.43 5.97 -1.56
N VAL A 4 -13.82 6.95 -2.24
CA VAL A 4 -12.37 7.05 -2.39
C VAL A 4 -11.84 8.17 -1.50
N ARG A 5 -11.20 7.80 -0.39
CA ARG A 5 -10.54 8.73 0.53
C ARG A 5 -9.11 9.00 0.06
N GLN A 6 -8.63 10.23 0.26
CA GLN A 6 -7.32 10.69 -0.17
C GLN A 6 -6.54 11.26 1.01
N TYR A 7 -5.32 10.77 1.23
CA TYR A 7 -4.44 11.23 2.29
C TYR A 7 -3.15 11.76 1.66
N HIS A 8 -2.91 13.06 1.84
CA HIS A 8 -1.69 13.71 1.35
C HIS A 8 -0.65 13.69 2.47
N LEU A 9 0.30 12.76 2.35
CA LEU A 9 1.39 12.59 3.30
C LEU A 9 2.59 13.37 2.81
N ILE A 10 3.01 14.35 3.59
CA ILE A 10 4.19 15.13 3.27
C ILE A 10 5.43 14.29 3.56
N PRO A 11 6.49 14.39 2.77
CA PRO A 11 7.74 13.77 3.12
C PRO A 11 8.27 14.18 4.50
N THR A 12 8.97 13.25 5.14
CA THR A 12 9.66 13.46 6.42
C THR A 12 11.17 13.55 6.19
N HIS A 13 11.97 13.47 7.26
CA HIS A 13 13.43 13.44 7.13
C HIS A 13 13.91 12.08 6.59
N LEU A 14 13.28 10.99 7.03
CA LEU A 14 13.67 9.62 6.68
C LEU A 14 12.86 9.03 5.54
N ILE A 15 11.64 9.52 5.29
CA ILE A 15 10.71 8.92 4.33
C ILE A 15 10.39 9.90 3.19
N PRO A 16 10.50 9.46 1.92
CA PRO A 16 10.17 10.30 0.77
C PRO A 16 8.69 10.65 0.70
N ASN A 17 7.80 9.78 1.16
CA ASN A 17 6.37 9.82 0.85
C ASN A 17 6.14 10.09 -0.64
N SER A 18 5.02 10.70 -1.00
CA SER A 18 4.75 10.97 -2.40
C SER A 18 3.96 12.26 -2.59
N PRO A 19 4.25 13.01 -3.68
CA PRO A 19 3.36 14.07 -4.14
C PRO A 19 1.96 13.56 -4.50
N ARG A 20 1.82 12.25 -4.81
CA ARG A 20 0.53 11.60 -5.08
C ARG A 20 -0.11 11.21 -3.74
N PRO A 21 -1.43 11.38 -3.56
CA PRO A 21 -2.08 10.96 -2.32
C PRO A 21 -2.14 9.44 -2.20
N LEU A 22 -1.98 8.93 -0.97
CA LEU A 22 -2.45 7.61 -0.58
C LEU A 22 -3.96 7.56 -0.80
N LEU A 23 -4.45 6.49 -1.42
CA LEU A 23 -5.88 6.28 -1.62
C LEU A 23 -6.39 5.11 -0.78
N HIS A 24 -7.55 5.28 -0.15
CA HIS A 24 -8.24 4.23 0.61
C HIS A 24 -9.65 4.05 0.07
N TYR A 25 -9.93 2.86 -0.45
CA TYR A 25 -11.21 2.48 -1.04
C TYR A 25 -11.91 1.60 -0.02
N LYS A 26 -12.90 2.18 0.67
CA LYS A 26 -13.57 1.51 1.78
C LYS A 26 -14.58 0.49 1.27
N ASN A 27 -14.48 -0.76 1.73
CA ASN A 27 -15.42 -1.85 1.46
C ASN A 27 -15.80 -1.97 -0.03
N VAL A 28 -14.80 -1.91 -0.91
CA VAL A 28 -14.97 -1.95 -2.36
C VAL A 28 -14.97 -3.39 -2.90
N LEU A 29 -14.30 -4.31 -2.22
CA LEU A 29 -14.29 -5.73 -2.60
C LEU A 29 -15.46 -6.46 -1.97
N LEU A 30 -16.07 -7.36 -2.74
CA LEU A 30 -17.16 -8.19 -2.25
C LEU A 30 -16.63 -9.31 -1.35
N LYS A 31 -17.37 -9.58 -0.27
CA LYS A 31 -17.15 -10.74 0.60
C LYS A 31 -17.93 -11.92 0.05
N ARG A 32 -17.38 -13.14 0.14
CA ARG A 32 -18.10 -14.35 -0.28
C ARG A 32 -19.37 -14.51 0.55
N PRO A 33 -20.51 -14.88 -0.06
CA PRO A 33 -21.77 -15.10 0.65
C PRO A 33 -21.59 -16.02 1.86
N GLY A 34 -22.09 -15.59 3.02
CA GLY A 34 -22.00 -16.37 4.26
C GLY A 34 -20.62 -16.39 4.93
N THR A 35 -19.67 -15.57 4.45
CA THR A 35 -18.34 -15.43 5.07
C THR A 35 -18.01 -13.96 5.36
N ALA A 36 -16.96 -13.74 6.16
CA ALA A 36 -16.40 -12.41 6.39
C ALA A 36 -15.20 -12.09 5.46
N HIS A 37 -14.91 -12.96 4.49
CA HIS A 37 -13.69 -12.89 3.68
C HIS A 37 -14.00 -12.56 2.22
N CYS A 38 -13.06 -11.89 1.55
CA CYS A 38 -13.08 -11.73 0.10
C CYS A 38 -12.63 -13.01 -0.60
N ASP A 39 -12.94 -13.13 -1.89
CA ASP A 39 -12.43 -14.22 -2.74
C ASP A 39 -11.05 -13.86 -3.31
N PRO A 40 -9.96 -14.57 -2.95
CA PRO A 40 -8.64 -14.30 -3.51
C PRO A 40 -8.61 -14.34 -5.04
N THR A 41 -9.38 -15.23 -5.66
CA THR A 41 -9.37 -15.38 -7.13
C THR A 41 -10.02 -14.20 -7.82
N GLU A 42 -11.13 -13.68 -7.28
CA GLU A 42 -11.80 -12.50 -7.86
C GLU A 42 -10.93 -11.25 -7.72
N VAL A 43 -10.23 -11.09 -6.60
CA VAL A 43 -9.33 -9.94 -6.39
C VAL A 43 -8.10 -10.04 -7.30
N TRP A 44 -7.54 -11.24 -7.47
CA TRP A 44 -6.43 -11.47 -8.40
C TRP A 44 -6.84 -11.23 -9.85
N ASP A 45 -7.99 -11.76 -10.29
CA ASP A 45 -8.55 -11.53 -11.63
C ASP A 45 -8.74 -10.01 -11.85
N MET A 46 -9.26 -9.29 -10.85
CA MET A 46 -9.46 -7.83 -10.92
C MET A 46 -8.15 -7.06 -11.10
N PHE A 47 -7.13 -7.36 -10.30
CA PHE A 47 -5.84 -6.67 -10.35
C PHE A 47 -5.07 -6.96 -11.63
N THR A 48 -5.00 -8.23 -12.03
CA THR A 48 -4.25 -8.65 -13.23
C THR A 48 -4.90 -8.12 -14.52
N ASN A 49 -6.23 -8.10 -14.61
CA ASN A 49 -6.95 -7.48 -15.74
C ASN A 49 -6.68 -5.96 -15.85
N ASN A 50 -6.29 -5.30 -14.75
CA ASN A 50 -5.93 -3.89 -14.71
C ASN A 50 -4.41 -3.65 -14.77
N GLU A 51 -3.62 -4.65 -15.15
CA GLU A 51 -2.16 -4.55 -15.32
C GLU A 51 -1.40 -4.33 -13.99
N TRP A 52 -1.94 -4.82 -12.88
CA TRP A 52 -1.26 -4.87 -11.58
C TRP A 52 -0.74 -6.28 -11.32
N ASN A 53 0.56 -6.38 -11.03
CA ASN A 53 1.24 -7.66 -10.84
C ASN A 53 1.07 -8.12 -9.40
N VAL A 54 0.20 -9.12 -9.18
CA VAL A 54 0.01 -9.71 -7.84
C VAL A 54 1.25 -10.53 -7.47
N ALA A 55 1.82 -10.22 -6.31
CA ALA A 55 3.07 -10.83 -5.86
C ALA A 55 2.89 -11.82 -4.71
N TRP A 56 1.88 -11.61 -3.86
CA TRP A 56 1.71 -12.40 -2.64
C TRP A 56 0.30 -12.34 -2.03
N ILE A 57 0.00 -13.33 -1.19
CA ILE A 57 -0.96 -13.20 -0.09
C ILE A 57 -0.22 -13.49 1.22
N PHE A 58 -0.21 -12.53 2.14
CA PHE A 58 0.33 -12.68 3.49
C PHE A 58 -0.79 -12.70 4.51
N ARG A 59 -0.63 -13.53 5.53
CA ARG A 59 -1.24 -13.33 6.85
C ARG A 59 -0.26 -12.52 7.69
N TYR A 60 -0.72 -11.42 8.27
CA TYR A 60 0.16 -10.56 9.10
C TYR A 60 0.18 -11.04 10.55
N GLY A 61 1.31 -10.80 11.21
CA GLY A 61 1.45 -10.93 12.66
C GLY A 61 1.15 -9.63 13.39
N SER A 62 1.49 -9.59 14.68
CA SER A 62 1.19 -8.47 15.59
C SER A 62 1.76 -7.12 15.18
N THR A 63 2.95 -7.08 14.57
CA THR A 63 3.58 -5.85 14.04
C THR A 63 4.71 -6.16 13.06
N GLN A 64 5.29 -5.12 12.45
CA GLN A 64 6.45 -5.14 11.56
C GLN A 64 7.16 -3.77 11.56
N LEU A 65 8.31 -3.68 10.90
CA LEU A 65 8.98 -2.41 10.67
C LEU A 65 8.28 -1.57 9.58
N SER A 66 8.25 -0.26 9.79
CA SER A 66 7.86 0.72 8.77
C SER A 66 8.79 0.60 7.57
N HIS A 67 8.21 0.56 6.38
CA HIS A 67 8.96 0.51 5.12
C HIS A 67 8.19 1.18 4.00
N PHE A 68 8.90 1.52 2.93
CA PHE A 68 8.32 1.97 1.67
C PHE A 68 8.94 1.23 0.49
N HIS A 69 8.23 1.28 -0.64
CA HIS A 69 8.73 0.82 -1.93
C HIS A 69 9.23 2.01 -2.75
N SER A 70 10.51 2.02 -3.12
CA SER A 70 11.14 3.12 -3.87
C SER A 70 10.96 2.98 -5.38
N LYS A 71 10.63 1.78 -5.85
CA LYS A 71 10.60 1.43 -7.29
C LYS A 71 9.22 1.07 -7.83
N ALA A 72 8.22 0.98 -6.96
CA ALA A 72 6.90 0.47 -7.33
C ALA A 72 5.79 1.18 -6.56
N HIS A 73 4.66 1.37 -7.24
CA HIS A 73 3.38 1.60 -6.58
C HIS A 73 2.84 0.28 -6.07
N GLU A 74 2.21 0.30 -4.91
CA GLU A 74 1.63 -0.88 -4.29
C GLU A 74 0.11 -0.74 -4.16
N CYS A 75 -0.59 -1.83 -4.40
CA CYS A 75 -2.00 -2.01 -4.13
C CYS A 75 -2.15 -3.14 -3.12
N MET A 76 -2.76 -2.82 -2.00
CA MET A 76 -2.95 -3.67 -0.84
C MET A 76 -4.45 -3.93 -0.65
N ALA A 77 -4.91 -5.16 -0.87
CA ALA A 77 -6.30 -5.57 -0.64
C ALA A 77 -6.44 -6.36 0.66
N VAL A 78 -7.33 -5.94 1.56
CA VAL A 78 -7.63 -6.69 2.79
C VAL A 78 -8.64 -7.79 2.45
N LEU A 79 -8.22 -9.06 2.61
CA LEU A 79 -9.05 -10.21 2.29
C LEU A 79 -9.80 -10.78 3.50
N SER A 80 -9.24 -10.67 4.71
CA SER A 80 -9.86 -11.13 5.96
C SER A 80 -9.38 -10.32 7.17
N GLY A 81 -10.17 -10.33 8.24
CA GLY A 81 -9.81 -9.73 9.53
C GLY A 81 -9.85 -8.20 9.55
N THR A 82 -9.29 -7.63 10.61
CA THR A 82 -9.05 -6.19 10.78
C THR A 82 -7.64 -5.90 11.27
N ALA A 83 -7.11 -4.70 11.00
CA ALA A 83 -5.83 -4.24 11.53
C ALA A 83 -5.76 -2.71 11.58
N THR A 84 -4.72 -2.17 12.22
CA THR A 84 -4.31 -0.79 12.06
C THR A 84 -3.14 -0.72 11.08
N ILE A 85 -3.20 0.20 10.12
CA ILE A 85 -2.08 0.50 9.23
C ILE A 85 -1.64 1.94 9.48
N ARG A 86 -0.38 2.12 9.87
CA ARG A 86 0.26 3.44 9.96
C ARG A 86 0.94 3.73 8.64
N PHE A 87 0.71 4.93 8.12
CA PHE A 87 1.30 5.42 6.88
C PHE A 87 2.10 6.71 7.12
N GLY A 88 3.16 6.89 6.34
CA GLY A 88 3.82 8.18 6.13
C GLY A 88 5.05 8.47 6.98
N VAL A 89 5.47 7.55 7.86
CA VAL A 89 6.51 7.79 8.87
C VAL A 89 7.47 6.61 8.98
N ALA A 90 8.74 6.89 9.27
CA ALA A 90 9.72 5.86 9.63
C ALA A 90 9.62 5.50 11.11
N ASP A 91 10.08 4.30 11.45
CA ASP A 91 10.43 3.94 12.82
C ASP A 91 11.77 4.62 13.18
N THR A 92 11.92 5.10 14.42
CA THR A 92 13.17 5.70 14.93
C THR A 92 13.91 4.80 15.92
N SER A 93 13.40 3.59 16.12
CA SER A 93 14.00 2.50 16.90
C SER A 93 13.71 1.16 16.24
N GLU A 94 14.65 0.21 16.36
CA GLU A 94 14.45 -1.18 15.94
C GLU A 94 13.57 -1.99 16.92
N ASP A 95 13.33 -1.44 18.12
CA ASP A 95 12.43 -2.05 19.10
C ASP A 95 10.98 -1.98 18.59
N LEU A 96 10.44 -3.14 18.22
CA LEU A 96 9.10 -3.27 17.65
C LEU A 96 7.99 -2.84 18.62
N GLU A 97 8.18 -2.96 19.93
CA GLU A 97 7.17 -2.50 20.89
C GLU A 97 7.16 -0.97 20.93
N GLU A 98 8.34 -0.35 21.05
CA GLU A 98 8.47 1.10 21.15
C GLU A 98 8.12 1.80 19.82
N ASN A 99 8.45 1.21 18.67
CA ASN A 99 8.09 1.78 17.36
C ASN A 99 6.64 1.50 16.94
N THR A 100 5.94 0.58 17.63
CA THR A 100 4.53 0.28 17.33
C THR A 100 3.61 0.99 18.31
N TYR A 101 3.84 0.84 19.61
CA TYR A 101 2.94 1.31 20.67
C TYR A 101 3.52 2.48 21.48
N GLY A 102 4.83 2.73 21.36
CA GLY A 102 5.50 3.86 21.96
C GLY A 102 5.57 5.07 21.03
N SER A 103 6.68 5.79 21.13
CA SER A 103 6.93 7.08 20.46
C SER A 103 8.06 7.03 19.44
N ALA A 104 8.67 5.86 19.19
CA ALA A 104 9.81 5.75 18.29
C ALA A 104 9.40 5.68 16.81
N TRP A 105 8.81 6.76 16.32
CA TRP A 105 8.47 6.97 14.91
C TRP A 105 8.42 8.47 14.60
N GLU A 106 8.58 8.85 13.33
CA GLU A 106 8.54 10.26 12.92
C GLU A 106 7.13 10.89 13.04
N GLU A 107 7.03 12.21 13.14
CA GLU A 107 5.74 12.90 13.15
C GLU A 107 5.13 13.07 11.74
N GLY A 108 3.81 13.29 11.68
CA GLY A 108 3.11 13.67 10.44
C GLY A 108 2.49 12.52 9.64
N GLY A 109 2.51 11.31 10.18
CA GLY A 109 1.82 10.14 9.63
C GLY A 109 0.32 10.10 9.90
N VAL A 110 -0.32 9.03 9.44
CA VAL A 110 -1.74 8.74 9.73
C VAL A 110 -1.92 7.26 10.04
N GLU A 111 -2.82 6.95 10.96
CA GLU A 111 -3.23 5.58 11.27
C GLU A 111 -4.65 5.34 10.76
N LEU A 112 -4.83 4.27 10.00
CA LEU A 112 -6.11 3.90 9.39
C LEU A 112 -6.53 2.50 9.84
N GLN A 113 -7.82 2.36 10.17
CA GLN A 113 -8.42 1.05 10.43
C GLN A 113 -8.75 0.36 9.12
N ALA A 114 -8.15 -0.82 8.92
CA ALA A 114 -8.32 -1.68 7.77
C ALA A 114 -9.22 -2.87 8.12
N GLU A 115 -10.13 -3.23 7.22
CA GLU A 115 -10.97 -4.42 7.35
C GLU A 115 -11.17 -5.11 6.01
N ALA A 116 -11.54 -6.39 6.03
CA ALA A 116 -11.87 -7.15 4.83
C ALA A 116 -12.81 -6.35 3.92
N GLY A 117 -12.46 -6.25 2.64
CA GLY A 117 -13.18 -5.44 1.66
C GLY A 117 -12.46 -4.14 1.28
N ASP A 118 -11.55 -3.66 2.12
CA ASP A 118 -10.80 -2.43 1.84
C ASP A 118 -9.65 -2.64 0.85
N VAL A 119 -9.37 -1.61 0.05
CA VAL A 119 -8.18 -1.54 -0.81
C VAL A 119 -7.42 -0.24 -0.55
N PHE A 120 -6.10 -0.34 -0.43
CA PHE A 120 -5.20 0.80 -0.33
C PHE A 120 -4.33 0.86 -1.58
N ILE A 121 -4.22 2.05 -2.18
CA ILE A 121 -3.31 2.31 -3.29
C ILE A 121 -2.23 3.26 -2.77
N ILE A 122 -1.03 2.70 -2.62
CA ILE A 122 0.11 3.29 -1.95
C ILE A 122 1.09 3.77 -3.03
N PRO A 123 1.27 5.09 -3.18
CA PRO A 123 2.30 5.63 -4.06
C PRO A 123 3.71 5.18 -3.65
N ALA A 124 4.61 5.08 -4.63
CA ALA A 124 6.01 4.80 -4.37
C ALA A 124 6.57 5.89 -3.43
N GLY A 125 7.32 5.45 -2.43
CA GLY A 125 7.88 6.30 -1.38
C GLY A 125 7.02 6.45 -0.12
N VAL A 126 5.73 6.09 -0.14
CA VAL A 126 4.88 6.18 1.06
C VAL A 126 5.22 5.04 2.03
N ALA A 127 5.73 5.39 3.20
CA ALA A 127 6.00 4.41 4.24
C ALA A 127 4.69 3.85 4.79
N HIS A 128 4.72 2.59 5.17
CA HIS A 128 3.61 1.93 5.83
C HIS A 128 4.06 0.77 6.71
N LYS A 129 3.25 0.46 7.73
CA LYS A 129 3.31 -0.77 8.54
C LYS A 129 1.93 -1.16 9.04
N THR A 130 1.67 -2.46 9.08
CA THR A 130 0.46 -3.06 9.66
C THR A 130 0.76 -3.63 11.05
N TYR A 131 -0.14 -3.38 12.00
CA TYR A 131 -0.11 -3.90 13.38
C TYR A 131 -1.54 -4.00 13.95
N ASP A 132 -1.71 -4.43 15.20
CA ASP A 132 -3.02 -4.62 15.86
C ASP A 132 -3.98 -5.55 15.09
N VAL A 133 -3.43 -6.59 14.46
CA VAL A 133 -4.19 -7.54 13.65
C VAL A 133 -5.20 -8.34 14.49
N LYS A 134 -6.38 -8.56 13.92
CA LYS A 134 -7.45 -9.36 14.55
C LYS A 134 -8.15 -10.25 13.50
N PRO A 135 -8.23 -11.57 13.73
CA PRO A 135 -7.51 -12.31 14.77
C PRO A 135 -5.99 -12.35 14.49
N ASP A 136 -5.18 -12.37 15.55
CA ASP A 136 -3.74 -12.63 15.43
C ASP A 136 -3.50 -14.14 15.40
N GLU A 137 -3.09 -14.63 14.23
CA GLU A 137 -2.73 -16.03 14.01
C GLU A 137 -1.28 -16.18 13.52
N GLY A 138 -0.46 -15.13 13.69
CA GLY A 138 0.95 -15.11 13.31
C GLY A 138 1.20 -14.93 11.80
N PHE A 139 2.41 -14.44 11.51
CA PHE A 139 2.85 -14.10 10.16
C PHE A 139 3.08 -15.34 9.29
N LYS A 140 2.54 -15.34 8.05
CA LYS A 140 2.73 -16.43 7.09
C LYS A 140 2.51 -15.98 5.65
N LEU A 141 3.42 -16.34 4.74
CA LEU A 141 3.15 -16.29 3.30
C LEU A 141 2.22 -17.44 2.92
N LEU A 142 1.06 -17.12 2.34
CA LEU A 142 0.03 -18.11 1.96
C LEU A 142 0.15 -18.57 0.51
N THR A 143 0.69 -17.73 -0.37
CA THR A 143 0.98 -18.08 -1.77
C THR A 143 2.32 -18.82 -1.89
N PRO A 144 2.51 -19.67 -2.92
CA PRO A 144 3.83 -20.22 -3.25
C PRO A 144 4.78 -19.12 -3.74
N GLY A 145 6.09 -19.36 -3.57
CA GLY A 145 7.17 -18.47 -4.01
C GLY A 145 7.77 -17.63 -2.89
N GLY A 146 8.52 -16.59 -3.28
CA GLY A 146 9.26 -15.70 -2.37
C GLY A 146 8.59 -14.34 -2.06
N GLY A 147 7.34 -14.13 -2.50
CA GLY A 147 6.66 -12.84 -2.36
C GLY A 147 6.99 -11.81 -3.45
N HIS A 148 7.71 -12.20 -4.50
CA HIS A 148 7.93 -11.37 -5.70
C HIS A 148 7.17 -11.91 -6.92
N GLY A 149 6.08 -12.65 -6.67
CA GLY A 149 5.32 -13.37 -7.67
C GLY A 149 4.73 -14.64 -7.07
N ILE A 150 3.63 -15.10 -7.68
CA ILE A 150 3.03 -16.39 -7.34
C ILE A 150 3.68 -17.46 -8.22
N GLU A 151 4.55 -18.28 -7.63
CA GLU A 151 5.26 -19.35 -8.33
C GLU A 151 4.35 -20.57 -8.52
N ALA A 152 3.54 -20.56 -9.58
CA ALA A 152 2.65 -21.66 -9.95
C ALA A 152 2.36 -21.68 -11.45
N ASP A 153 2.15 -22.87 -12.02
CA ASP A 153 1.71 -23.04 -13.41
C ASP A 153 0.29 -22.46 -13.64
N ASP A 154 -0.57 -22.59 -12.63
CA ASP A 154 -1.92 -22.02 -12.60
C ASP A 154 -2.11 -21.24 -11.28
N PRO A 155 -1.71 -19.95 -11.26
CA PRO A 155 -1.85 -19.09 -10.08
C PRO A 155 -3.30 -19.01 -9.60
N ARG A 156 -4.26 -18.94 -10.53
CA ARG A 156 -5.67 -18.80 -10.21
C ARG A 156 -6.20 -20.02 -9.45
N LYS A 157 -5.83 -21.24 -9.88
CA LYS A 157 -6.19 -22.47 -9.17
C LYS A 157 -5.59 -22.49 -7.76
N VAL A 158 -4.31 -22.20 -7.61
CA VAL A 158 -3.66 -22.17 -6.29
C VAL A 158 -4.35 -21.19 -5.35
N LEU A 159 -4.66 -19.98 -5.84
CA LEU A 159 -5.39 -18.98 -5.06
C LEU A 159 -6.79 -19.43 -4.63
N SER A 160 -7.47 -20.24 -5.44
CA SER A 160 -8.80 -20.78 -5.11
C SER A 160 -8.79 -21.77 -3.94
N GLU A 161 -7.65 -22.40 -3.71
CA GLU A 161 -7.44 -23.43 -2.67
C GLU A 161 -6.92 -22.82 -1.35
N ILE A 162 -6.51 -21.54 -1.35
CA ILE A 162 -6.04 -20.85 -0.14
C ILE A 162 -7.18 -20.69 0.85
N GLN A 163 -6.97 -21.20 2.06
CA GLN A 163 -7.84 -20.94 3.20
C GLN A 163 -7.35 -19.70 3.94
N LEU A 164 -8.15 -18.63 3.88
CA LEU A 164 -7.88 -17.40 4.61
C LEU A 164 -8.22 -17.57 6.10
N SER A 165 -7.31 -17.13 6.96
CA SER A 165 -7.49 -17.04 8.42
C SER A 165 -6.66 -15.88 8.97
N GLY A 166 -6.97 -15.38 10.17
CA GLY A 166 -6.34 -14.16 10.67
C GLY A 166 -6.62 -12.90 9.83
N TYR A 167 -5.77 -11.89 9.97
CA TYR A 167 -5.72 -10.74 9.07
C TYR A 167 -4.85 -11.07 7.84
N THR A 168 -5.48 -11.09 6.65
CA THR A 168 -4.77 -11.39 5.40
C THR A 168 -4.91 -10.26 4.40
N MET A 169 -3.84 -10.04 3.64
CA MET A 169 -3.86 -9.11 2.52
C MET A 169 -3.23 -9.72 1.27
N MET A 170 -3.67 -9.22 0.12
CA MET A 170 -3.03 -9.44 -1.17
C MET A 170 -2.29 -8.17 -1.59
N GLY A 171 -1.02 -8.33 -1.98
CA GLY A 171 -0.19 -7.26 -2.52
C GLY A 171 -0.01 -7.39 -4.02
N ALA A 172 -0.20 -6.28 -4.73
CA ALA A 172 0.03 -6.16 -6.15
C ALA A 172 0.79 -4.87 -6.48
N TYR A 173 1.61 -4.89 -7.53
CA TYR A 173 2.52 -3.79 -7.83
C TYR A 173 2.43 -3.32 -9.27
N ASN A 174 2.73 -2.03 -9.48
CA ASN A 174 2.83 -1.41 -10.80
C ASN A 174 4.04 -0.45 -10.84
N GLY A 175 4.70 -0.36 -12.00
CA GLY A 175 5.95 0.38 -12.18
C GLY A 175 7.15 -0.56 -12.31
N GLY A 176 7.73 -0.99 -11.19
CA GLY A 176 8.89 -1.88 -11.15
C GLY A 176 8.80 -2.97 -10.09
N ASP A 177 9.92 -3.64 -9.83
CA ASP A 177 10.03 -4.64 -8.76
C ASP A 177 10.05 -3.97 -7.39
N TRP A 178 9.21 -4.44 -6.47
CA TRP A 178 9.12 -3.87 -5.13
C TRP A 178 10.37 -4.21 -4.30
N ASP A 179 10.78 -3.27 -3.45
CA ASP A 179 11.93 -3.35 -2.55
C ASP A 179 11.51 -3.04 -1.11
N PHE A 180 12.29 -3.37 -0.09
CA PHE A 180 11.94 -3.08 1.31
C PHE A 180 12.89 -2.03 1.88
N VAL A 181 12.48 -0.75 1.86
CA VAL A 181 13.33 0.37 2.32
C VAL A 181 12.77 0.98 3.60
N GLN A 182 13.55 0.98 4.67
CA GLN A 182 13.11 1.49 5.99
C GLN A 182 13.32 3.00 6.15
N SER A 183 14.37 3.55 5.53
CA SER A 183 14.68 4.98 5.58
C SER A 183 15.66 5.41 4.49
N GLY A 184 15.70 6.71 4.21
CA GLY A 184 16.66 7.34 3.30
C GLY A 184 16.38 7.07 1.83
N GLY A 185 17.46 6.94 1.04
CA GLY A 185 17.38 6.75 -0.40
C GLY A 185 17.21 8.06 -1.20
N ASP A 186 16.94 7.89 -2.49
CA ASP A 186 16.80 8.99 -3.43
C ASP A 186 15.31 9.30 -3.62
N PHE A 187 14.85 10.37 -2.96
CA PHE A 187 13.43 10.69 -2.89
C PHE A 187 12.85 11.02 -4.27
N GLU A 188 13.62 11.71 -5.12
CA GLU A 188 13.16 12.10 -6.46
C GLU A 188 12.93 10.87 -7.36
N LYS A 189 13.72 9.81 -7.20
CA LYS A 189 13.50 8.55 -7.92
C LYS A 189 12.19 7.89 -7.56
N SER A 190 11.81 7.87 -6.28
CA SER A 190 10.51 7.35 -5.84
C SER A 190 9.35 8.14 -6.44
N TRP A 191 9.48 9.45 -6.60
CA TRP A 191 8.43 10.29 -7.19
C TRP A 191 8.37 10.23 -8.72
N ALA A 192 9.43 9.74 -9.36
CA ALA A 192 9.52 9.58 -10.80
C ALA A 192 8.93 8.25 -11.30
N ILE A 193 8.43 7.39 -10.41
CA ILE A 193 7.75 6.16 -10.81
C ILE A 193 6.50 6.52 -11.65
N PRO A 194 6.38 5.97 -12.87
CA PRO A 194 5.26 6.28 -13.76
C PRO A 194 3.92 5.98 -13.13
N LYS A 195 2.95 6.86 -13.37
CA LYS A 195 1.57 6.66 -12.95
C LYS A 195 1.00 5.40 -13.64
N PRO A 196 0.34 4.50 -12.92
CA PRO A 196 -0.35 3.37 -13.51
C PRO A 196 -1.43 3.83 -14.50
N LYS A 197 -1.52 3.15 -15.65
CA LYS A 197 -2.54 3.43 -16.68
C LYS A 197 -3.95 3.17 -16.18
N ASN A 198 -4.13 2.09 -15.42
CA ASN A 198 -5.41 1.69 -14.85
C ASN A 198 -5.35 1.70 -13.32
N ASP A 199 -6.48 2.08 -12.73
CA ASP A 199 -6.78 1.80 -11.33
C ASP A 199 -6.91 0.27 -11.12
N PRO A 200 -6.35 -0.30 -10.04
CA PRO A 200 -6.40 -1.74 -9.80
C PRO A 200 -7.81 -2.29 -9.64
N VAL A 201 -8.75 -1.46 -9.14
CA VAL A 201 -10.15 -1.86 -8.86
C VAL A 201 -11.12 -1.30 -9.91
N LEU A 202 -10.93 -0.05 -10.30
CA LEU A 202 -11.88 0.72 -11.11
C LEU A 202 -11.47 0.84 -12.59
N GLY A 203 -10.37 0.20 -13.01
CA GLY A 203 -9.86 0.27 -14.37
C GLY A 203 -9.60 1.71 -14.82
N GLN A 204 -10.16 2.12 -15.95
CA GLN A 204 -9.99 3.48 -16.49
C GLN A 204 -10.98 4.51 -15.94
N SER A 205 -11.78 4.15 -14.92
CA SER A 205 -12.77 5.04 -14.34
C SER A 205 -12.15 6.33 -13.80
N SER A 206 -12.86 7.45 -14.00
CA SER A 206 -12.48 8.73 -13.43
C SER A 206 -12.84 8.87 -11.94
N GLN A 207 -13.25 7.80 -11.26
CA GLN A 207 -13.60 7.85 -9.82
C GLN A 207 -12.43 7.47 -8.90
N GLY A 208 -11.35 6.90 -9.45
CA GLY A 208 -10.20 6.42 -8.69
C GLY A 208 -8.87 7.06 -9.08
N LEU A 209 -7.80 6.26 -9.00
CA LEU A 209 -6.40 6.60 -9.28
C LEU A 209 -6.26 7.42 -10.55
N CYS A 210 -6.91 7.00 -11.64
CA CYS A 210 -6.80 7.65 -12.94
C CYS A 210 -7.16 9.15 -12.90
N LYS A 211 -8.07 9.58 -12.02
CA LYS A 211 -8.40 11.01 -11.82
C LYS A 211 -7.66 11.63 -10.63
N THR A 212 -7.50 10.92 -9.53
CA THR A 212 -6.94 11.48 -8.27
C THR A 212 -5.44 11.72 -8.38
N TRP A 213 -4.69 10.80 -8.98
CA TRP A 213 -3.27 10.98 -9.25
C TRP A 213 -3.08 11.86 -10.48
N ARG A 214 -2.93 13.16 -10.27
CA ARG A 214 -2.75 14.15 -11.35
C ARG A 214 -1.32 14.18 -11.89
N GLY A 215 -1.11 14.92 -12.97
CA GLY A 215 0.15 14.98 -13.70
C GLY A 215 0.41 13.77 -14.58
N ASN A 216 1.62 13.71 -15.13
CA ASN A 216 2.04 12.69 -16.08
C ASN A 216 3.08 11.73 -15.46
N ASP A 217 3.58 10.81 -16.29
CA ASP A 217 4.51 9.73 -15.91
C ASP A 217 5.83 10.23 -15.33
N ARG A 218 6.23 11.48 -15.60
CA ARG A 218 7.52 12.07 -15.16
C ARG A 218 7.35 13.24 -14.20
N ALA A 219 6.13 13.77 -14.08
CA ALA A 219 5.84 14.95 -13.30
C ALA A 219 4.50 14.76 -12.59
N PRO A 220 4.48 14.20 -11.37
CA PRO A 220 3.28 14.21 -10.56
C PRO A 220 2.85 15.66 -10.29
N GLU A 221 1.57 15.95 -10.50
CA GLU A 221 0.95 17.21 -10.07
C GLU A 221 0.35 16.98 -8.68
N GLY A 222 1.11 17.40 -7.67
CA GLY A 222 0.75 17.29 -6.26
C GLY A 222 1.47 18.36 -5.46
N ARG A 223 1.33 18.35 -4.13
CA ARG A 223 2.09 19.26 -3.25
C ARG A 223 3.58 18.91 -3.33
N LYS A 224 4.31 19.59 -4.20
CA LYS A 224 5.77 19.50 -4.26
C LYS A 224 6.34 20.25 -3.06
N ILE A 225 7.05 19.55 -2.19
CA ILE A 225 7.89 20.16 -1.17
C ILE A 225 9.30 20.23 -1.75
N ALA A 226 9.95 21.38 -1.64
CA ALA A 226 11.34 21.52 -2.06
C ALA A 226 12.24 21.00 -0.95
N TYR A 227 13.47 20.63 -1.25
CA TYR A 227 14.43 20.18 -0.25
C TYR A 227 15.65 21.08 -0.28
N LYS A 228 16.13 21.42 0.91
CA LYS A 228 17.41 22.11 1.08
C LYS A 228 18.15 21.40 2.21
N ASP A 229 19.37 20.94 1.93
CA ASP A 229 20.26 20.31 2.90
C ASP A 229 19.63 19.09 3.63
N GLY A 230 18.85 18.27 2.92
CA GLY A 230 18.20 17.07 3.49
C GLY A 230 16.95 17.36 4.34
N ALA A 231 16.51 18.61 4.40
CA ALA A 231 15.28 19.02 5.06
C ALA A 231 14.21 19.41 4.04
N ALA A 232 12.99 18.92 4.27
CA ALA A 232 11.80 19.32 3.53
C ALA A 232 11.49 20.80 3.84
N ILE A 233 11.64 21.69 2.86
CA ILE A 233 11.26 23.10 2.94
C ILE A 233 9.90 23.31 2.26
N GLN A 234 8.96 23.94 2.95
CA GLN A 234 7.67 24.32 2.36
C GLN A 234 7.89 25.11 1.07
N SER A 235 7.59 24.50 -0.08
CA SER A 235 7.32 25.27 -1.29
C SER A 235 5.93 25.88 -1.14
N PRO A 236 5.70 27.13 -1.57
CA PRO A 236 4.33 27.62 -1.69
C PRO A 236 3.57 26.62 -2.56
N LEU A 237 2.42 26.17 -2.05
CA LEU A 237 1.42 25.41 -2.81
C LEU A 237 1.44 25.92 -4.25
N ALA A 238 1.88 25.10 -5.21
CA ALA A 238 1.59 25.38 -6.61
C ALA A 238 0.07 25.53 -6.64
N LYS A 239 -0.39 26.76 -6.88
CA LYS A 239 -1.80 27.14 -6.75
C LYS A 239 -2.63 26.12 -7.54
N LEU A 240 -3.69 25.65 -6.86
CA LEU A 240 -4.73 24.75 -7.37
C LEU A 240 -5.17 25.10 -8.80
#